data_AF-A0A382XZX1-F1
#
_entry.id   AF-A0A382XZX1-F1
#
_cell.length_a   1.000
_cell.length_b   1.000
_cell.length_c   1.000
_cell.angle_alpha   90.00
_cell.angle_beta   90.00
_cell.angle_gamma   90.00
#
_symmetry.space_group_name_H-M   'P 1'
#
loop_
_entity.id
_entity.type
_entity.pdbx_description
1 polymer ?
#
loop_
_entity_poly.entity_id
_entity_poly.type
_entity_poly.pdbx_seq_one_letter_code
_entity_poly.pdbx_strand_id
1 'polypeptide(L)'
;FLNLVNNINKKDNKISISEVSGNICETGVDDYSCAKLELSNNVKAKIEVGIRKNLNNQVIIKTTQGIIKIPEPWLPPKKTYIEVKIRDKYYKKFVNCEFSIYANQIDFFNSMIRKKIKNPTFPYLSIQDSIEIANLSLDWRQKLHS
;
A
#
# COMPACT_ATOMS: atom_id res chain seq x y z
N PHE A 1 -0.80 1.99 0.20
CA PHE A 1 -2.01 1.61 -0.55
C PHE A 1 -3.29 1.96 0.19
N LEU A 2 -3.50 1.51 1.44
CA LEU A 2 -4.73 1.78 2.21
C LEU A 2 -5.05 3.28 2.32
N ASN A 3 -4.04 4.11 2.61
CA ASN A 3 -4.19 5.58 2.62
C ASN A 3 -4.71 6.17 1.31
N LEU A 4 -4.30 5.60 0.16
CA LEU A 4 -4.81 6.02 -1.15
C LEU A 4 -6.30 5.71 -1.30
N VAL A 5 -6.72 4.50 -0.95
CA VAL A 5 -8.13 4.10 -1.04
C VAL A 5 -8.99 4.92 -0.08
N ASN A 6 -8.53 5.12 1.15
CA ASN A 6 -9.24 5.93 2.14
C ASN A 6 -9.47 7.37 1.64
N ASN A 7 -8.43 8.00 1.07
CA ASN A 7 -8.54 9.38 0.58
C ASN A 7 -9.40 9.51 -0.69
N ILE A 8 -9.56 8.45 -1.48
CA ILE A 8 -10.51 8.42 -2.61
C ILE A 8 -11.95 8.35 -2.09
N ASN A 9 -12.21 7.58 -1.03
CA ASN A 9 -13.56 7.24 -0.59
C ASN A 9 -14.26 8.30 0.30
N LYS A 10 -13.54 9.26 0.90
CA LYS A 10 -14.04 10.47 1.62
C LYS A 10 -15.16 10.28 2.68
N LYS A 11 -15.55 9.06 3.04
CA LYS A 11 -16.55 8.72 4.09
C LYS A 11 -15.89 7.83 5.16
N ASP A 12 -16.62 7.51 6.24
CA ASP A 12 -16.18 6.57 7.28
C ASP A 12 -15.64 5.27 6.65
N ASN A 13 -14.31 5.17 6.62
CA ASN A 13 -13.60 4.12 5.92
C ASN A 13 -13.20 3.04 6.91
N LYS A 14 -14.14 2.15 7.23
CA LYS A 14 -13.81 0.95 7.98
C LYS A 14 -13.11 -0.03 7.04
N ILE A 15 -11.84 -0.31 7.31
CA ILE A 15 -11.09 -1.41 6.69
C ILE A 15 -11.23 -2.62 7.62
N SER A 16 -11.56 -3.78 7.08
CA SER A 16 -11.59 -5.03 7.84
C SER A 16 -10.94 -6.17 7.07
N ILE A 17 -10.40 -7.15 7.81
CA ILE A 17 -9.82 -8.36 7.24
C ILE A 17 -10.89 -9.44 7.20
N SER A 18 -11.26 -9.89 6.01
CA SER A 18 -12.29 -10.90 5.81
C SER A 18 -11.74 -12.32 5.80
N GLU A 19 -10.55 -12.53 5.23
CA GLU A 19 -9.92 -13.84 5.12
C GLU A 19 -8.41 -13.71 5.30
N VAL A 20 -7.80 -14.69 5.96
CA VAL A 20 -6.35 -14.80 6.16
C VAL A 20 -5.90 -16.22 5.84
N SER A 21 -4.73 -16.34 5.23
CA SER A 21 -4.08 -17.64 4.96
C SER A 21 -2.58 -17.43 4.87
N GLY A 22 -1.79 -18.42 5.24
CA GLY A 22 -0.33 -18.30 5.21
C GLY A 22 0.34 -19.53 5.80
N ASN A 23 1.64 -19.40 6.06
CA ASN A 23 2.45 -20.43 6.69
C ASN A 23 3.29 -19.81 7.79
N ILE A 24 3.32 -20.48 8.96
CA ILE A 24 4.16 -20.13 10.09
C ILE A 24 5.34 -21.10 10.09
N CYS A 25 6.55 -20.56 10.06
CA CYS A 25 7.76 -21.39 10.11
C CYS A 25 8.12 -21.79 11.55
N GLU A 26 9.11 -22.66 11.68
CA GLU A 26 9.54 -23.26 12.96
C GLU A 26 9.94 -22.22 14.03
N THR A 27 10.37 -21.03 13.63
CA THR A 27 10.72 -19.94 14.55
C THR A 27 9.50 -19.16 15.08
N GLY A 28 8.28 -19.52 14.67
CA GLY A 28 7.05 -18.88 15.11
C GLY A 28 6.69 -17.58 14.38
N VAL A 29 7.39 -17.25 13.29
CA VAL A 29 7.06 -16.13 12.39
C VAL A 29 6.45 -16.64 11.09
N ASP A 30 5.64 -15.82 10.44
CA ASP A 30 5.12 -16.14 9.10
C ASP A 30 6.23 -16.02 8.03
N ASP A 31 6.40 -17.07 7.21
CA ASP A 31 7.30 -17.01 6.05
C ASP A 31 6.56 -16.69 4.74
N TYR A 32 5.23 -16.76 4.80
CA TYR A 32 4.29 -16.37 3.76
C TYR A 32 2.94 -16.05 4.39
N SER A 33 2.32 -14.95 3.98
CA SER A 33 1.01 -14.53 4.46
C SER A 33 0.21 -13.80 3.39
N CYS A 34 -1.09 -14.05 3.40
CA CYS A 34 -2.07 -13.44 2.51
C CYS A 34 -3.31 -13.03 3.30
N ALA A 35 -3.85 -11.86 2.97
CA ALA A 35 -5.11 -11.36 3.51
C ALA A 35 -6.03 -10.83 2.41
N LYS A 36 -7.33 -11.05 2.57
CA LYS A 36 -8.38 -10.29 1.88
C LYS A 36 -8.91 -9.22 2.80
N LEU A 37 -9.03 -8.01 2.27
CA LEU A 37 -9.53 -6.84 2.98
C LEU A 37 -10.79 -6.35 2.29
N GLU A 38 -11.78 -6.03 3.10
CA GLU A 38 -12.99 -5.33 2.69
C GLU A 38 -12.85 -3.87 3.13
N LEU A 39 -13.07 -2.97 2.18
CA LEU A 39 -13.02 -1.53 2.36
C LEU A 39 -14.39 -0.94 2.01
N SER A 40 -14.63 0.28 2.47
CA SER A 40 -15.82 1.06 2.12
C SER A 40 -16.05 1.14 0.60
N ASN A 41 -17.31 1.33 0.21
CA ASN A 41 -17.76 1.39 -1.19
C ASN A 41 -17.50 0.11 -2.00
N ASN A 42 -17.60 -1.06 -1.35
CA ASN A 42 -17.40 -2.38 -1.98
C ASN A 42 -16.03 -2.55 -2.63
N VAL A 43 -15.03 -1.80 -2.16
CA VAL A 43 -13.65 -1.95 -2.62
C VAL A 43 -13.04 -3.13 -1.88
N LYS A 44 -12.46 -4.07 -2.63
CA LYS A 44 -11.79 -5.24 -2.09
C LYS A 44 -10.31 -5.18 -2.40
N ALA A 45 -9.49 -5.58 -1.44
CA ALA A 45 -8.06 -5.71 -1.63
C ALA A 45 -7.59 -7.12 -1.29
N LYS A 46 -6.57 -7.60 -2.00
CA LYS A 46 -5.81 -8.79 -1.65
C LYS A 46 -4.37 -8.34 -1.42
N ILE A 47 -3.80 -8.69 -0.28
CA ILE A 47 -2.39 -8.45 0.04
C ILE A 47 -1.73 -9.81 0.21
N GLU A 48 -0.53 -9.94 -0.34
CA GLU A 48 0.26 -11.16 -0.30
C GLU A 48 1.72 -10.78 -0.08
N VAL A 49 2.37 -11.39 0.92
CA VAL A 49 3.75 -11.11 1.32
C VAL A 49 4.42 -12.46 1.59
N GLY A 50 5.71 -12.58 1.27
CA GLY A 50 6.46 -13.80 1.56
C GLY A 50 7.96 -13.57 1.60
N ILE A 51 8.62 -14.25 2.52
CA ILE A 51 10.07 -14.31 2.67
C ILE A 51 10.63 -15.40 1.74
N ARG A 52 9.98 -16.58 1.72
CA ARG A 52 10.38 -17.74 0.92
C ARG A 52 9.61 -17.89 -0.39
N LYS A 53 8.72 -16.94 -0.70
CA LYS A 53 7.90 -16.95 -1.91
C LYS A 53 8.31 -15.80 -2.84
N ASN A 54 8.72 -16.13 -4.06
CA ASN A 54 9.05 -15.13 -5.07
C ASN A 54 7.77 -14.50 -5.63
N LEU A 55 7.39 -13.35 -5.10
CA LEU A 55 6.20 -12.60 -5.51
C LEU A 55 6.58 -11.44 -6.43
N ASN A 56 5.68 -11.10 -7.35
CA ASN A 56 5.82 -9.88 -8.12
C ASN A 56 5.62 -8.67 -7.20
N ASN A 57 6.67 -7.89 -6.98
CA ASN A 57 6.61 -6.66 -6.21
C ASN A 57 5.87 -5.55 -6.98
N GLN A 58 4.54 -5.55 -6.93
CA GLN A 58 3.69 -4.61 -7.68
C GLN A 58 2.37 -4.33 -6.97
N VAL A 59 1.77 -3.17 -7.27
CA VAL A 59 0.35 -2.91 -6.99
C VAL A 59 -0.44 -2.97 -8.29
N ILE A 60 -1.58 -3.66 -8.26
CA ILE A 60 -2.55 -3.67 -9.36
C ILE A 60 -3.88 -3.14 -8.84
N ILE A 61 -4.36 -2.04 -9.44
CA ILE A 61 -5.68 -1.47 -9.16
C ILE A 61 -6.57 -1.83 -10.34
N LYS A 62 -7.65 -2.56 -10.07
CA LYS A 62 -8.66 -2.91 -11.08
C LYS A 62 -9.91 -2.08 -10.85
N THR A 63 -10.42 -1.48 -11.92
CA THR A 63 -11.68 -0.74 -11.94
C THR A 63 -12.62 -1.38 -12.97
N THR A 64 -13.86 -0.92 -13.03
CA THR A 64 -14.81 -1.34 -14.07
C THR A 64 -14.39 -0.92 -15.48
N GLN A 65 -13.49 0.06 -15.61
CA GLN A 65 -13.08 0.63 -16.90
C GLN A 65 -11.68 0.19 -17.33
N GLY A 66 -10.85 -0.29 -16.40
CA GLY A 66 -9.45 -0.53 -16.69
C GLY A 66 -8.61 -1.02 -15.51
N ILE A 67 -7.30 -1.04 -15.75
CA ILE A 67 -6.29 -1.53 -14.81
C ILE A 67 -5.16 -0.51 -14.73
N ILE A 68 -4.75 -0.19 -13.51
CA ILE A 68 -3.53 0.57 -13.22
C ILE A 68 -2.51 -0.39 -12.61
N LYS A 69 -1.28 -0.40 -13.13
CA LYS A 69 -0.16 -1.17 -12.58
C LYS A 69 0.95 -0.23 -12.14
N ILE A 70 1.44 -0.45 -10.93
CA ILE A 70 2.56 0.28 -10.31
C ILE A 70 3.63 -0.76 -9.95
N PRO A 71 4.76 -0.79 -10.66
CA PRO A 71 5.87 -1.69 -10.36
C PRO A 71 6.66 -1.19 -9.14
N GLU A 72 7.19 -2.14 -8.37
CA GLU A 72 8.13 -1.93 -7.26
C GLU A 72 7.71 -0.81 -6.28
N PRO A 73 6.46 -0.81 -5.81
CA PRO A 73 5.87 0.31 -5.07
C PRO A 73 6.58 0.61 -3.74
N TRP A 74 7.22 -0.38 -3.13
CA TRP A 74 7.87 -0.27 -1.82
C TRP A 74 9.27 0.34 -1.88
N LEU A 75 10.00 0.05 -2.95
CA LEU A 75 11.40 0.46 -3.11
C LEU A 75 11.65 0.89 -4.56
N PRO A 76 10.89 1.89 -5.06
CA PRO A 76 10.94 2.24 -6.46
C PRO A 76 12.32 2.81 -6.82
N PRO A 77 12.88 2.46 -7.99
CA PRO A 77 14.07 3.11 -8.51
C PRO A 77 13.77 4.58 -8.87
N LYS A 78 14.82 5.40 -9.01
CA LYS A 78 14.68 6.81 -9.41
C LYS A 78 13.91 6.97 -10.72
N LYS A 79 14.07 6.01 -11.65
CA LYS A 79 13.34 5.95 -12.91
C LYS A 79 12.36 4.79 -12.85
N THR A 80 11.08 5.09 -12.79
CA THR A 80 10.00 4.09 -12.77
C THR A 80 8.91 4.48 -13.76
N TYR A 81 7.80 3.75 -13.77
CA TYR A 81 6.65 4.06 -14.61
C TYR A 81 5.34 3.64 -13.95
N ILE A 82 4.23 4.22 -14.41
CA ILE A 82 2.88 3.77 -14.10
C ILE A 82 2.22 3.37 -15.42
N GLU A 83 1.62 2.18 -15.46
CA GLU A 83 0.84 1.72 -16.62
C GLU A 83 -0.65 1.84 -16.34
N VAL A 84 -1.38 2.35 -17.32
CA VAL A 84 -2.83 2.47 -17.29
C VAL A 84 -3.38 1.87 -18.57
N LYS A 85 -4.21 0.84 -18.44
CA LYS A 85 -4.97 0.25 -19.55
C LYS A 85 -6.45 0.52 -19.33
N ILE A 86 -7.10 1.24 -20.25
CA ILE A 86 -8.54 1.54 -20.20
C ILE A 86 -9.14 1.05 -21.52
N ARG A 87 -9.97 0.01 -21.46
CA ARG A 87 -10.49 -0.68 -22.65
C ARG A 87 -9.33 -1.02 -23.63
N ASP A 88 -9.36 -0.45 -24.84
CA ASP A 88 -8.34 -0.66 -25.88
C ASP A 88 -7.20 0.37 -25.85
N LYS A 89 -7.27 1.35 -24.95
CA LYS A 89 -6.23 2.38 -24.79
C LYS A 89 -5.20 1.94 -23.78
N TYR A 90 -3.93 2.17 -24.10
CA TYR A 90 -2.80 1.93 -23.22
C TYR A 90 -1.99 3.21 -23.06
N TYR A 91 -1.63 3.51 -21.82
CA TYR A 91 -0.82 4.65 -21.45
C TYR A 91 0.26 4.22 -20.45
N LYS A 92 1.50 4.65 -20.69
CA LYS A 92 2.63 4.41 -19.79
C LYS A 92 3.29 5.76 -19.47
N LYS A 93 3.21 6.17 -18.21
CA LYS A 93 3.87 7.40 -17.73
C LYS A 93 5.16 7.04 -17.06
N PHE A 94 6.28 7.45 -17.64
CA PHE A 94 7.57 7.40 -16.97
C PHE A 94 7.66 8.49 -15.90
N VAL A 95 8.21 8.13 -14.75
CA VAL A 95 8.45 9.01 -13.60
C VAL A 95 9.95 8.97 -13.32
N ASN A 96 10.56 10.15 -13.23
CA ASN A 96 11.97 10.31 -12.90
C ASN A 96 12.08 11.21 -11.67
N CYS A 97 12.60 10.68 -10.58
CA CYS A 97 12.85 11.39 -9.34
C CYS A 97 14.31 11.81 -9.26
N GLU A 98 14.56 13.04 -8.82
CA GLU A 98 15.91 13.55 -8.55
C GLU A 98 16.58 12.75 -7.42
N PHE A 99 15.84 12.57 -6.33
CA PHE A 99 16.29 11.90 -5.12
C PHE A 99 15.92 10.41 -5.09
N SER A 100 16.68 9.63 -4.31
CA SER A 100 16.29 8.26 -3.95
C SER A 100 15.05 8.29 -3.05
N ILE A 101 14.39 7.13 -2.83
CA ILE A 101 13.21 7.06 -1.97
C ILE A 101 13.47 7.61 -0.56
N TYR A 102 14.63 7.26 0.04
CA TYR A 102 15.01 7.75 1.36
C TYR A 102 15.32 9.25 1.38
N ALA A 103 16.01 9.74 0.35
CA ALA A 103 16.31 11.17 0.25
C ALA A 103 15.04 12.02 0.02
N ASN A 104 14.07 11.51 -0.76
CA ASN A 104 12.75 12.16 -0.88
C ASN A 104 12.02 12.22 0.48
N GLN A 105 12.11 11.18 1.31
CA GLN A 105 11.51 11.20 2.65
C GLN A 105 12.16 12.25 3.55
N ILE A 106 13.50 12.32 3.55
CA ILE A 106 14.26 13.31 4.33
C ILE A 106 13.89 14.73 3.87
N ASP A 107 13.88 14.98 2.57
CA ASP A 107 13.52 16.29 2.01
C ASP A 107 12.09 16.70 2.39
N PHE A 108 11.14 15.76 2.30
CA PHE A 108 9.78 15.97 2.75
C PHE A 108 9.71 16.40 4.23
N PHE A 109 10.35 15.66 5.14
CA PHE A 109 10.35 16.00 6.57
C PHE A 109 11.05 17.32 6.86
N ASN A 110 12.15 17.63 6.17
CA ASN A 110 12.81 18.94 6.25
C ASN A 110 11.85 20.07 5.85
N SER A 111 11.07 19.87 4.78
CA SER A 111 10.07 20.84 4.34
C SER A 111 8.95 21.06 5.38
N MET A 112 8.52 19.98 6.05
CA MET A 112 7.50 20.03 7.11
C MET A 112 7.97 20.84 8.32
N ILE A 113 9.20 20.59 8.78
CA ILE A 113 9.83 21.32 9.89
C ILE A 113 9.93 22.81 9.57
N ARG A 114 10.45 23.16 8.38
CA ARG A 114 10.59 24.57 7.94
C ARG A 114 9.24 25.29 7.90
N LYS A 115 8.20 24.60 7.43
CA LYS A 115 6.84 25.14 7.33
C LYS A 115 6.05 25.06 8.65
N LYS A 116 6.64 24.50 9.71
CA LYS A 116 5.99 24.26 11.02
C LYS A 116 4.69 23.44 10.91
N ILE A 117 4.62 22.55 9.91
CA ILE A 117 3.46 21.67 9.73
C ILE A 117 3.65 20.49 10.69
N LYS A 118 2.69 20.30 11.60
CA LYS A 118 2.73 19.22 12.60
C LYS A 118 2.19 17.90 12.07
N ASN A 119 1.11 17.97 11.28
CA ASN A 119 0.41 16.81 10.78
C ASN A 119 0.54 16.73 9.26
N PRO A 120 1.18 15.69 8.73
CA PRO A 120 1.18 15.47 7.29
C PRO A 120 -0.23 15.10 6.81
N THR A 121 -0.55 15.49 5.59
CA THR A 121 -1.80 15.13 4.91
C THR A 121 -1.50 14.25 3.69
N PHE A 122 -2.55 13.65 3.12
CA PHE A 122 -2.45 12.89 1.88
C PHE A 122 -1.61 13.65 0.82
N PRO A 123 -0.64 12.99 0.15
CA PRO A 123 -0.44 11.54 0.02
C PRO A 123 0.32 10.85 1.17
N TYR A 124 0.73 11.60 2.20
CA TYR A 124 1.50 11.09 3.33
C TYR A 124 0.59 10.54 4.44
N LEU A 125 1.18 9.79 5.38
CA LEU A 125 0.48 9.18 6.51
C LEU A 125 0.51 10.11 7.72
N SER A 126 -0.66 10.37 8.30
CA SER A 126 -0.78 10.96 9.63
C SER A 126 -0.44 9.95 10.74
N ILE A 127 -0.35 10.44 11.98
CA ILE A 127 -0.20 9.57 13.16
C ILE A 127 -1.41 8.64 13.29
N GLN A 128 -2.61 9.15 13.04
CA GLN A 128 -3.84 8.37 13.11
C GLN A 128 -3.85 7.25 12.06
N ASP A 129 -3.47 7.54 10.82
CA ASP A 129 -3.34 6.51 9.77
C ASP A 129 -2.34 5.42 10.19
N SER A 130 -1.26 5.81 10.86
CA SER A 130 -0.23 4.88 11.33
C SER A 130 -0.76 3.95 12.42
N ILE A 131 -1.56 4.47 13.36
CA ILE A 131 -2.23 3.67 14.41
C ILE A 131 -3.22 2.68 13.79
N GLU A 132 -4.01 3.11 12.82
CA GLU A 132 -4.98 2.25 12.14
C GLU A 132 -4.30 1.11 11.37
N ILE A 133 -3.21 1.40 10.65
CA ILE A 133 -2.42 0.39 9.95
C ILE A 133 -1.79 -0.60 10.95
N ALA A 134 -1.28 -0.12 12.08
CA ALA A 134 -0.71 -0.98 13.12
C ALA A 134 -1.76 -1.93 13.72
N ASN A 135 -2.94 -1.43 14.06
CA ASN A 135 -4.05 -2.25 14.57
C ASN A 135 -4.50 -3.30 13.55
N LEU A 136 -4.60 -2.92 12.28
CA LEU A 136 -4.94 -3.85 11.19
C LEU A 136 -3.87 -4.95 11.02
N SER A 137 -2.60 -4.60 11.17
CA SER A 137 -1.49 -5.57 11.12
C SER A 137 -1.54 -6.54 12.30
N LEU A 138 -1.93 -6.08 13.49
CA LEU A 138 -2.11 -6.93 14.67
C LEU A 138 -3.30 -7.87 14.49
N ASP A 139 -4.43 -7.38 13.98
CA ASP A 139 -5.60 -8.21 13.64
C ASP A 139 -5.25 -9.29 12.61
N TRP A 140 -4.50 -8.92 11.56
CA TRP A 140 -4.02 -9.89 10.57
C TRP A 140 -3.20 -10.99 11.24
N ARG A 141 -2.20 -10.61 12.04
CA ARG A 141 -1.34 -11.57 12.73
C ARG A 141 -2.17 -12.48 13.64
N GLN A 142 -3.07 -11.94 14.46
CA GLN A 142 -3.92 -12.74 15.34
C GLN A 142 -4.73 -13.77 14.57
N LYS A 143 -5.36 -13.38 13.45
CA LYS A 143 -6.15 -14.27 12.59
C LYS A 143 -5.33 -15.32 11.85
N LEU A 144 -4.05 -15.07 11.59
CA LEU A 144 -3.16 -16.05 10.96
C LEU A 144 -2.72 -17.13 11.96
N HIS A 145 -2.57 -16.76 13.23
CA HIS A 145 -2.09 -17.62 14.31
C HIS A 145 -3.22 -18.31 15.10
N SER A 146 -4.49 -17.98 14.82
CA SER A 146 -5.69 -18.60 15.41
C SER A 146 -6.09 -19.86 14.67
#